data_AF-A0A935D2B0-F1
#
_entry.id   AF-A0A935D2B0-F1
#
_cell.length_a   1.000
_cell.length_b   1.000
_cell.length_c   1.000
_cell.angle_alpha   90.00
_cell.angle_beta   90.00
_cell.angle_gamma   90.00
#
_symmetry.space_group_name_H-M   'P 1'
#
loop_
_entity.id
_entity.type
_entity.pdbx_description
1 polymer ?
#
loop_
_entity_poly.entity_id
_entity_poly.type
_entity_poly.pdbx_seq_one_letter_code
_entity_poly.pdbx_strand_id
1 'polypeptide(L)'
;MAPAQSGGPPAPPAVLKAAFGYLRKNPDEVVKAAANATSLKFGLPLASLRWLAGQVKGKKAPKDVEIDATPPALRLSAVIDAMGTPMRAAASLKIDEVFISPESIRIGVRLRDVKLAILSDIESPVAMLVKSGALDLSKPGNVVKFLPKRPPAIIDAHDDRIVVDLMKVPQLAANKALRKALSVITPVVGIGSVETDADHVYVSLKATPAGLAEALGALTAR
;
A
#
# COMPACT_ATOMS: atom_id res chain seq x y z
N MET A 1 -2.12 30.26 -18.45
CA MET A 1 -2.01 28.93 -19.07
C MET A 1 -0.72 28.30 -18.53
N ALA A 2 -0.81 27.49 -17.47
CA ALA A 2 0.36 26.84 -16.87
C ALA A 2 0.57 25.46 -17.52
N PRO A 3 1.82 25.05 -17.82
CA PRO A 3 2.06 23.83 -18.58
C PRO A 3 1.74 22.58 -17.76
N ALA A 4 1.10 21.61 -18.42
CA ALA A 4 0.78 20.30 -17.88
C ALA A 4 2.08 19.55 -17.52
N GLN A 5 2.32 19.36 -16.22
CA GLN A 5 3.39 18.48 -15.75
C GLN A 5 2.91 17.03 -15.86
N SER A 6 3.65 16.25 -16.65
CA SER A 6 3.47 14.84 -16.96
C SER A 6 3.25 13.96 -15.72
N GLY A 7 2.17 13.18 -15.71
CA GLY A 7 1.76 12.29 -14.62
C GLY A 7 2.59 10.99 -14.51
N GLY A 8 3.87 11.12 -14.14
CA GLY A 8 4.69 10.01 -13.66
C GLY A 8 4.99 10.13 -12.16
N PRO A 9 5.43 9.06 -11.48
CA PRO A 9 5.99 9.17 -10.14
C PRO A 9 7.12 10.21 -10.15
N PRO A 10 7.30 10.97 -9.05
CA PRO A 10 8.31 12.01 -8.98
C PRO A 10 9.69 11.47 -9.37
N ALA A 11 10.45 12.27 -10.09
CA ALA A 11 11.79 11.89 -10.51
C ALA A 11 12.63 11.47 -9.29
N PRO A 12 13.54 10.48 -9.42
CA PRO A 12 14.35 9.98 -8.30
C PRO A 12 15.02 11.07 -7.43
N PRO A 13 15.51 12.20 -7.99
CA PRO A 13 16.08 13.29 -7.18
C PRO A 13 15.05 13.99 -6.29
N ALA A 14 13.80 14.11 -6.73
CA ALA A 14 12.73 14.74 -5.98
C ALA A 14 12.28 13.86 -4.80
N VAL A 15 12.24 12.54 -4.99
CA VAL A 15 11.97 11.57 -3.91
C VAL A 15 13.08 11.61 -2.87
N LEU A 16 14.35 11.61 -3.29
CA LEU A 16 15.50 11.70 -2.39
C LEU A 16 15.51 13.02 -1.60
N LYS A 17 15.25 14.14 -2.27
CA LYS A 17 15.20 15.46 -1.62
C LYS A 17 14.04 15.58 -0.62
N ALA A 18 12.88 14.99 -0.93
CA ALA A 18 11.74 14.93 -0.02
C ALA A 18 12.04 14.04 1.20
N ALA A 19 12.64 12.86 0.98
CA ALA A 19 13.07 11.97 2.06
C ALA A 19 14.10 12.65 2.97
N PHE A 20 15.09 13.33 2.39
CA PHE A 20 16.10 14.07 3.17
C PHE A 20 15.50 15.26 3.93
N GLY A 21 14.58 15.98 3.30
CA GLY A 21 13.83 17.06 3.94
C GLY A 21 12.96 16.59 5.10
N TYR A 22 12.37 15.39 4.99
CA TYR A 22 11.62 14.75 6.07
C TYR A 22 12.53 14.33 7.23
N LEU A 23 13.64 13.63 6.94
CA LEU A 23 14.61 13.19 7.96
C LEU A 23 15.23 14.37 8.73
N ARG A 24 15.57 15.46 8.02
CA ARG A 24 16.09 16.67 8.67
C ARG A 24 15.08 17.33 9.61
N LYS A 25 13.78 17.23 9.30
CA LYS A 25 12.69 17.80 10.11
C LYS A 25 12.25 16.88 11.25
N ASN A 26 12.58 15.60 11.18
CA ASN A 26 12.20 14.59 12.16
C ASN A 26 13.44 13.77 12.55
N PRO A 27 14.39 14.35 13.31
CA PRO A 27 15.65 13.68 13.67
C PRO A 27 15.41 12.40 14.49
N ASP A 28 14.30 12.34 15.23
CA ASP A 28 13.89 11.17 16.02
C ASP A 28 13.64 9.93 15.13
N GLU A 29 13.29 10.14 13.84
CA GLU A 29 13.11 9.08 12.85
C GLU A 29 14.41 8.35 12.56
N VAL A 30 15.55 9.05 12.62
CA VAL A 30 16.86 8.44 12.42
C VAL A 30 17.19 7.50 13.58
N VAL A 31 16.88 7.92 14.80
CA VAL A 31 17.07 7.11 16.01
C VAL A 31 16.13 5.91 16.00
N LYS A 32 14.85 6.11 15.68
CA LYS A 32 13.87 5.02 15.51
C LYS A 32 14.30 4.05 14.41
N ALA A 33 14.76 4.54 13.26
CA ALA A 33 15.24 3.69 12.17
C ALA A 33 16.45 2.84 12.59
N ALA A 34 17.41 3.44 13.29
CA ALA A 34 18.58 2.72 13.81
C ALA A 34 18.19 1.66 14.86
N ALA A 35 17.32 2.00 15.82
CA ALA A 35 16.81 1.07 16.81
C ALA A 35 16.01 -0.08 16.16
N ASN A 36 15.14 0.25 15.21
CA ASN A 36 14.31 -0.72 14.51
C ASN A 36 15.15 -1.67 13.64
N ALA A 37 16.21 -1.18 13.01
CA ALA A 37 17.13 -2.01 12.21
C ALA A 37 17.77 -3.14 13.04
N THR A 38 18.07 -2.91 14.33
CA THR A 38 18.59 -3.97 15.22
C THR A 38 17.57 -5.09 15.48
N SER A 39 16.29 -4.78 15.39
CA SER A 39 15.16 -5.72 15.55
C SER A 39 14.58 -6.22 14.23
N LEU A 40 15.25 -5.94 13.10
CA LEU A 40 14.76 -6.19 11.75
C LEU A 40 13.38 -5.58 11.48
N LYS A 41 13.05 -4.46 12.13
CA LYS A 41 11.82 -3.69 11.90
C LYS A 41 12.09 -2.54 10.95
N PHE A 42 11.17 -2.27 10.04
CA PHE A 42 11.18 -1.10 9.17
C PHE A 42 9.90 -0.30 9.35
N GLY A 43 10.03 0.96 9.80
CA GLY A 43 8.91 1.88 9.98
C GLY A 43 8.64 2.71 8.72
N LEU A 44 7.38 2.71 8.28
CA LEU A 44 6.86 3.59 7.25
C LEU A 44 6.04 4.71 7.90
N PRO A 45 6.49 5.96 7.83
CA PRO A 45 5.72 7.08 8.36
C PRO A 45 4.41 7.26 7.60
N LEU A 46 3.29 7.44 8.32
CA LEU A 46 1.98 7.67 7.70
C LEU A 46 1.95 8.93 6.84
N ALA A 47 2.74 9.95 7.19
CA ALA A 47 2.91 11.14 6.37
C ALA A 47 3.41 10.81 4.95
N SER A 48 4.30 9.84 4.81
CA SER A 48 4.80 9.37 3.52
C SER A 48 3.70 8.66 2.73
N LEU A 49 2.90 7.81 3.39
CA LEU A 49 1.76 7.14 2.76
C LEU A 49 0.70 8.15 2.29
N ARG A 50 0.38 9.15 3.11
CA ARG A 50 -0.54 10.25 2.77
C ARG A 50 -0.02 11.07 1.59
N TRP A 51 1.26 11.42 1.60
CA TRP A 51 1.88 12.16 0.49
C TRP A 51 1.83 11.35 -0.81
N LEU A 52 2.15 10.05 -0.76
CA LEU A 52 2.08 9.14 -1.91
C LEU A 52 0.65 9.00 -2.43
N ALA A 53 -0.34 8.86 -1.54
CA ALA A 53 -1.75 8.82 -1.90
C ALA A 53 -2.17 10.10 -2.65
N GLY A 54 -1.69 11.27 -2.21
CA GLY A 54 -1.91 12.55 -2.89
C GLY A 54 -1.23 12.67 -4.27
N GLN A 55 -0.27 11.79 -4.61
CA GLN A 55 0.33 11.75 -5.95
C GLN A 55 -0.47 10.91 -6.95
N VAL A 56 -1.41 10.08 -6.49
CA VAL A 56 -2.22 9.24 -7.38
C VAL A 56 -3.20 10.12 -8.15
N LYS A 57 -3.00 10.25 -9.46
CA LYS A 57 -3.83 11.09 -10.35
C LYS A 57 -4.41 10.24 -11.49
N GLY A 58 -5.64 10.54 -11.88
CA GLY A 58 -6.31 9.89 -13.00
C GLY A 58 -7.84 9.96 -12.89
N LYS A 59 -8.55 9.70 -13.99
CA LYS A 59 -10.03 9.75 -14.03
C LYS A 59 -10.68 8.77 -13.05
N LYS A 60 -10.03 7.63 -12.80
CA LYS A 60 -10.46 6.57 -11.86
C LYS A 60 -9.66 6.54 -10.56
N ALA A 61 -8.79 7.53 -10.34
CA ALA A 61 -8.03 7.60 -9.10
C ALA A 61 -8.99 7.95 -7.95
N PRO A 62 -8.80 7.35 -6.76
CA PRO A 62 -9.50 7.79 -5.56
C PRO A 62 -9.21 9.27 -5.31
N LYS A 63 -10.24 10.02 -4.91
CA LYS A 63 -10.14 11.42 -4.51
C LYS A 63 -10.23 11.51 -3.00
N ASP A 64 -9.69 12.58 -2.44
CA ASP A 64 -9.84 12.89 -1.01
C ASP A 64 -9.46 11.70 -0.11
N VAL A 65 -8.22 11.22 -0.29
CA VAL A 65 -7.71 10.06 0.42
C VAL A 65 -7.25 10.50 1.81
N GLU A 66 -7.85 9.91 2.83
CA GLU A 66 -7.49 10.06 4.23
C GLU A 66 -6.93 8.73 4.73
N ILE A 67 -5.83 8.80 5.48
CA ILE A 67 -5.17 7.63 6.08
C ILE A 67 -4.91 7.98 7.52
N ASP A 68 -5.44 7.22 8.47
CA ASP A 68 -5.24 7.43 9.90
C ASP A 68 -4.76 6.17 10.60
N ALA A 69 -3.98 6.36 11.67
CA ALA A 69 -3.59 5.29 12.56
C ALA A 69 -4.76 4.91 13.47
N THR A 70 -5.18 3.65 13.42
CA THR A 70 -6.10 3.07 14.41
C THR A 70 -5.56 1.70 14.84
N PRO A 71 -4.52 1.66 15.69
CA PRO A 71 -3.84 0.41 16.04
C PRO A 71 -4.81 -0.72 16.43
N PRO A 72 -4.62 -1.95 15.93
CA PRO A 72 -3.51 -2.45 15.11
C PRO A 72 -3.73 -2.29 13.58
N ALA A 73 -4.71 -1.49 13.15
CA ALA A 73 -5.09 -1.30 11.75
C ALA A 73 -4.85 0.15 11.29
N LEU A 74 -5.03 0.37 9.99
CA LEU A 74 -5.06 1.69 9.37
C LEU A 74 -6.49 1.99 8.94
N ARG A 75 -6.99 3.17 9.29
CA ARG A 75 -8.25 3.64 8.71
C ARG A 75 -7.94 4.31 7.38
N LEU A 76 -8.56 3.84 6.30
CA LEU A 76 -8.47 4.43 4.98
C LEU A 76 -9.86 4.92 4.58
N SER A 77 -9.99 6.21 4.27
CA SER A 77 -11.17 6.78 3.58
C SER A 77 -10.76 7.34 2.23
N ALA A 78 -11.62 7.17 1.23
CA ALA A 78 -11.45 7.83 -0.06
C ALA A 78 -12.78 7.96 -0.78
N VAL A 79 -12.89 8.97 -1.63
CA VAL A 79 -13.97 9.12 -2.59
C VAL A 79 -13.65 8.35 -3.86
N ILE A 80 -14.46 7.35 -4.18
CA ILE A 80 -14.33 6.50 -5.35
C ILE A 80 -15.54 6.66 -6.27
N ASP A 81 -15.32 6.45 -7.57
CA ASP A 81 -16.40 6.33 -8.54
C ASP A 81 -16.69 4.84 -8.77
N ALA A 82 -17.83 4.39 -8.26
CA ALA A 82 -18.34 3.05 -8.47
C ALA A 82 -19.39 3.07 -9.59
N MET A 83 -18.95 2.79 -10.82
CA MET A 83 -19.82 2.69 -12.01
C MET A 83 -20.68 3.95 -12.26
N GLY A 84 -20.08 5.13 -12.15
CA GLY A 84 -20.78 6.42 -12.29
C GLY A 84 -21.40 6.93 -11.00
N THR A 85 -21.22 6.22 -9.88
CA THR A 85 -21.75 6.58 -8.56
C THR A 85 -20.61 7.09 -7.68
N PRO A 86 -20.52 8.40 -7.41
CA PRO A 86 -19.53 8.92 -6.47
C PRO A 86 -19.89 8.51 -5.04
N MET A 87 -18.98 7.82 -4.37
CA MET A 87 -19.18 7.28 -3.04
C MET A 87 -17.93 7.49 -2.18
N ARG A 88 -18.11 7.86 -0.91
CA ARG A 88 -17.05 7.80 0.08
C ARG A 88 -16.99 6.39 0.63
N ALA A 89 -15.89 5.70 0.36
CA ALA A 89 -15.56 4.42 0.95
C ALA A 89 -14.65 4.64 2.16
N ALA A 90 -14.91 3.90 3.24
CA ALA A 90 -14.04 3.86 4.41
C ALA A 90 -13.84 2.40 4.83
N ALA A 91 -12.62 2.03 5.24
CA ALA A 91 -12.31 0.69 5.73
C ALA A 91 -11.17 0.71 6.74
N SER A 92 -11.18 -0.27 7.64
CA SER A 92 -10.06 -0.63 8.51
C SER A 92 -9.17 -1.65 7.78
N LEU A 93 -7.97 -1.23 7.39
CA LEU A 93 -6.98 -2.04 6.68
C LEU A 93 -5.98 -2.63 7.67
N LYS A 94 -5.86 -3.95 7.72
CA LYS A 94 -4.80 -4.65 8.43
C LYS A 94 -3.91 -5.38 7.43
N ILE A 95 -2.62 -5.09 7.43
CA ILE A 95 -1.66 -5.83 6.62
C ILE A 95 -1.37 -7.16 7.34
N ASP A 96 -1.56 -8.29 6.64
CA ASP A 96 -1.32 -9.62 7.21
C ASP A 96 -0.11 -10.33 6.59
N GLU A 97 0.30 -9.93 5.39
CA GLU A 97 1.43 -10.50 4.67
C GLU A 97 2.09 -9.42 3.81
N VAL A 98 3.41 -9.44 3.75
CA VAL A 98 4.19 -8.78 2.69
C VAL A 98 5.27 -9.77 2.26
N PHE A 99 5.46 -9.90 0.95
CA PHE A 99 6.45 -10.78 0.35
C PHE A 99 7.18 -9.98 -0.71
N ILE A 100 8.51 -10.01 -0.66
CA ILE A 100 9.35 -9.20 -1.55
C ILE A 100 10.36 -10.13 -2.21
N SER A 101 10.40 -10.10 -3.53
CA SER A 101 11.41 -10.73 -4.38
C SER A 101 11.75 -9.79 -5.55
N PRO A 102 12.75 -10.11 -6.39
CA PRO A 102 13.11 -9.25 -7.51
C PRO A 102 11.98 -9.10 -8.53
N GLU A 103 11.08 -10.09 -8.58
CA GLU A 103 9.99 -10.19 -9.55
C GLU A 103 8.60 -9.94 -8.94
N SER A 104 8.48 -9.83 -7.61
CA SER A 104 7.18 -9.73 -6.96
C SER A 104 7.25 -8.90 -5.66
N ILE A 105 6.31 -7.98 -5.48
CA ILE A 105 6.09 -7.29 -4.22
C ILE A 105 4.63 -7.52 -3.85
N ARG A 106 4.36 -8.60 -3.10
CA ARG A 106 3.00 -8.95 -2.68
C ARG A 106 2.70 -8.36 -1.33
N ILE A 107 1.52 -7.79 -1.19
CA ILE A 107 1.00 -7.24 0.06
C ILE A 107 -0.39 -7.85 0.24
N GLY A 108 -0.53 -8.69 1.26
CA GLY A 108 -1.79 -9.20 1.76
C GLY A 108 -2.40 -8.23 2.76
N VAL A 109 -3.62 -7.80 2.48
CA VAL A 109 -4.39 -6.89 3.33
C VAL A 109 -5.75 -7.49 3.66
N ARG A 110 -6.18 -7.29 4.90
CA ARG A 110 -7.52 -7.58 5.38
C ARG A 110 -8.29 -6.29 5.56
N LEU A 111 -9.48 -6.25 5.00
CA LEU A 111 -10.39 -5.11 5.07
C LEU A 111 -11.52 -5.43 6.04
N ARG A 112 -11.68 -4.58 7.06
CA ARG A 112 -12.75 -4.66 8.04
C ARG A 112 -13.51 -3.33 8.08
N ASP A 113 -14.67 -3.36 8.72
CA ASP A 113 -15.49 -2.17 8.95
C ASP A 113 -15.75 -1.36 7.67
N VAL A 114 -15.93 -2.05 6.53
CA VAL A 114 -16.12 -1.41 5.23
C VAL A 114 -17.46 -0.69 5.24
N LYS A 115 -17.40 0.62 5.01
CA LYS A 115 -18.56 1.51 4.93
C LYS A 115 -18.54 2.24 3.62
N LEU A 116 -19.72 2.37 3.00
CA LEU A 116 -19.93 3.11 1.78
C LEU A 116 -21.00 4.18 2.02
N ALA A 117 -20.66 5.44 1.80
CA ALA A 117 -21.60 6.55 1.85
C ALA A 117 -21.74 7.14 0.45
N ILE A 118 -22.97 7.23 -0.05
CA ILE A 118 -23.26 7.79 -1.37
C ILE A 118 -23.19 9.32 -1.24
N LEU A 119 -22.45 9.98 -2.15
CA LEU A 119 -22.23 11.44 -2.10
C LEU A 119 -23.17 12.23 -3.03
N SER A 120 -24.01 11.54 -3.79
CA SER A 120 -24.92 12.13 -4.78
C SER A 120 -26.28 11.45 -4.74
N ASP A 121 -27.36 12.18 -5.03
CA ASP A 121 -28.73 11.62 -5.11
C ASP A 121 -28.99 10.81 -6.41
N ILE A 122 -27.95 10.27 -7.04
CA ILE A 122 -28.05 9.45 -8.25
C ILE A 122 -28.62 8.08 -7.86
N GLU A 123 -29.77 7.73 -8.42
CA GLU A 123 -30.36 6.39 -8.34
C GLU A 123 -29.69 5.44 -9.36
N SER A 124 -28.47 5.02 -9.04
CA SER A 124 -27.80 3.96 -9.80
C SER A 124 -28.13 2.57 -9.22
N PRO A 125 -27.98 1.49 -10.02
CA PRO A 125 -28.10 0.13 -9.50
C PRO A 125 -27.18 -0.14 -8.30
N VAL A 126 -25.97 0.45 -8.30
CA VAL A 126 -25.02 0.34 -7.20
C VAL A 126 -25.50 1.11 -5.96
N ALA A 127 -26.05 2.31 -6.14
CA ALA A 127 -26.64 3.10 -5.05
C ALA A 127 -27.79 2.36 -4.38
N MET A 128 -28.66 1.69 -5.15
CA MET A 128 -29.76 0.89 -4.61
C MET A 128 -29.25 -0.30 -3.78
N LEU A 129 -28.23 -1.04 -4.26
CA LEU A 129 -27.65 -2.17 -3.54
C LEU A 129 -27.01 -1.76 -2.20
N VAL A 130 -26.40 -0.58 -2.17
CA VAL A 130 -25.79 -0.04 -0.95
C VAL A 130 -26.87 0.42 0.04
N LYS A 131 -27.91 1.13 -0.44
CA LYS A 131 -29.03 1.58 0.40
C LYS A 131 -29.87 0.41 0.93
N SER A 132 -30.04 -0.64 0.15
CA SER A 132 -30.82 -1.82 0.56
C SER A 132 -30.05 -2.75 1.52
N GLY A 133 -28.75 -2.54 1.69
CA GLY A 133 -27.89 -3.44 2.47
C GLY A 133 -27.67 -4.80 1.81
N ALA A 134 -28.08 -4.97 0.55
CA ALA A 134 -27.92 -6.24 -0.19
C ALA A 134 -26.46 -6.51 -0.58
N LEU A 135 -25.60 -5.48 -0.56
CA LEU A 135 -24.17 -5.63 -0.79
C LEU A 135 -23.48 -6.11 0.49
N ASP A 136 -22.97 -7.35 0.48
CA ASP A 136 -22.20 -7.90 1.60
C ASP A 136 -20.82 -7.22 1.71
N LEU A 137 -20.73 -6.25 2.61
CA LEU A 137 -19.49 -5.53 2.94
C LEU A 137 -18.68 -6.21 4.05
N SER A 138 -19.17 -7.31 4.62
CA SER A 138 -18.40 -8.09 5.60
C SER A 138 -17.29 -8.91 4.95
N LYS A 139 -17.44 -9.20 3.64
CA LYS A 139 -16.49 -9.99 2.82
C LYS A 139 -16.11 -9.26 1.52
N PRO A 140 -15.42 -8.11 1.62
CA PRO A 140 -15.08 -7.26 0.47
C PRO A 140 -14.21 -7.93 -0.60
N GLY A 141 -13.38 -8.91 -0.23
CA GLY A 141 -12.58 -9.71 -1.16
C GLY A 141 -13.45 -10.50 -2.14
N ASN A 142 -14.62 -10.98 -1.72
CA ASN A 142 -15.56 -11.66 -2.62
C ASN A 142 -16.15 -10.69 -3.65
N VAL A 143 -16.44 -9.44 -3.27
CA VAL A 143 -16.88 -8.39 -4.22
C VAL A 143 -15.78 -8.09 -5.23
N VAL A 144 -14.54 -7.95 -4.77
CA VAL A 144 -13.37 -7.66 -5.63
C VAL A 144 -13.09 -8.79 -6.62
N LYS A 145 -13.32 -10.04 -6.22
CA LYS A 145 -13.16 -11.22 -7.08
C LYS A 145 -14.04 -11.17 -8.33
N PHE A 146 -15.23 -10.57 -8.23
CA PHE A 146 -16.19 -10.46 -9.34
C PHE A 146 -16.16 -9.11 -10.08
N LEU A 147 -15.22 -8.22 -9.76
CA LEU A 147 -15.14 -6.92 -10.42
C LEU A 147 -14.84 -7.06 -11.92
N PRO A 148 -15.67 -6.44 -12.81
CA PRO A 148 -15.36 -6.39 -14.22
C PRO A 148 -14.10 -5.55 -14.44
N LYS A 149 -13.14 -6.10 -15.20
CA LYS A 149 -11.82 -5.48 -15.43
C LYS A 149 -11.02 -5.28 -14.13
N ARG A 150 -11.00 -6.30 -13.26
CA ARG A 150 -10.16 -6.35 -12.06
C ARG A 150 -8.72 -5.95 -12.41
N PRO A 151 -8.10 -5.01 -11.66
CA PRO A 151 -6.71 -4.65 -11.88
C PRO A 151 -5.79 -5.88 -11.83
N PRO A 152 -4.81 -6.03 -12.75
CA PRO A 152 -3.91 -7.17 -12.77
C PRO A 152 -2.99 -7.23 -11.53
N ALA A 153 -2.86 -6.11 -10.81
CA ALA A 153 -2.20 -6.04 -9.52
C ALA A 153 -2.91 -6.83 -8.44
N ILE A 154 -4.23 -7.06 -8.54
CA ILE A 154 -4.95 -7.90 -7.59
C ILE A 154 -4.81 -9.36 -8.03
N ILE A 155 -3.91 -10.08 -7.37
CA ILE A 155 -3.58 -11.47 -7.71
C ILE A 155 -4.47 -12.47 -6.98
N ASP A 156 -4.97 -12.10 -5.79
CA ASP A 156 -5.89 -12.92 -5.01
C ASP A 156 -6.89 -12.04 -4.24
N ALA A 157 -8.10 -12.54 -4.06
CA ALA A 157 -9.16 -11.87 -3.30
C ALA A 157 -10.16 -12.93 -2.80
N HIS A 158 -10.30 -13.02 -1.47
CA HIS A 158 -11.15 -14.00 -0.82
C HIS A 158 -11.61 -13.51 0.55
N ASP A 159 -12.91 -13.65 0.85
CA ASP A 159 -13.53 -13.18 2.09
C ASP A 159 -13.21 -11.71 2.40
N ASP A 160 -12.48 -11.41 3.47
CA ASP A 160 -12.04 -10.07 3.86
C ASP A 160 -10.62 -9.72 3.35
N ARG A 161 -9.95 -10.66 2.68
CA ARG A 161 -8.54 -10.55 2.27
C ARG A 161 -8.39 -10.23 0.79
N ILE A 162 -7.44 -9.36 0.50
CA ILE A 162 -6.99 -9.01 -0.85
C ILE A 162 -5.47 -9.07 -0.89
N VAL A 163 -4.91 -9.69 -1.93
CA VAL A 163 -3.47 -9.72 -2.18
C VAL A 163 -3.14 -8.92 -3.43
N VAL A 164 -2.29 -7.91 -3.26
CA VAL A 164 -1.84 -7.03 -4.33
C VAL A 164 -0.38 -7.29 -4.63
N ASP A 165 -0.03 -7.55 -5.89
CA ASP A 165 1.35 -7.57 -6.37
C ASP A 165 1.68 -6.26 -7.09
N LEU A 166 2.53 -5.44 -6.47
CA LEU A 166 2.92 -4.14 -7.03
C LEU A 166 3.77 -4.30 -8.30
N MET A 167 4.43 -5.43 -8.52
CA MET A 167 5.22 -5.69 -9.73
C MET A 167 4.33 -5.99 -10.95
N LYS A 168 3.02 -6.16 -10.76
CA LYS A 168 2.04 -6.21 -11.85
C LYS A 168 1.54 -4.82 -12.27
N VAL A 169 1.91 -3.76 -11.56
CA VAL A 169 1.65 -2.36 -11.97
C VAL A 169 2.73 -1.96 -12.98
N PRO A 170 2.40 -1.66 -14.25
CA PRO A 170 3.41 -1.45 -15.30
C PRO A 170 4.45 -0.36 -14.98
N GLN A 171 4.02 0.71 -14.31
CA GLN A 171 4.87 1.84 -13.93
C GLN A 171 5.93 1.46 -12.89
N LEU A 172 5.59 0.54 -11.98
CA LEU A 172 6.52 0.04 -10.97
C LEU A 172 7.41 -1.05 -11.56
N ALA A 173 6.81 -1.95 -12.33
CA ALA A 173 7.53 -3.02 -13.01
C ALA A 173 8.63 -2.50 -13.94
N ALA A 174 8.41 -1.38 -14.64
CA ALA A 174 9.38 -0.78 -15.56
C ALA A 174 10.51 0.01 -14.86
N ASN A 175 10.43 0.21 -13.53
CA ASN A 175 11.40 1.04 -12.81
C ASN A 175 12.69 0.25 -12.52
N LYS A 176 13.75 0.54 -13.29
CA LYS A 176 15.08 -0.08 -13.13
C LYS A 176 15.70 0.17 -11.75
N ALA A 177 15.46 1.34 -11.14
CA ALA A 177 15.99 1.66 -9.81
C ALA A 177 15.30 0.81 -8.73
N LEU A 178 13.98 0.63 -8.84
CA LEU A 178 13.23 -0.26 -7.97
C LEU A 178 13.73 -1.71 -8.10
N ARG A 179 13.84 -2.24 -9.32
CA ARG A 179 14.36 -3.60 -9.54
C ARG A 179 15.76 -3.80 -8.98
N LYS A 180 16.66 -2.82 -9.19
CA LYS A 180 18.02 -2.85 -8.64
C LYS A 180 18.03 -2.82 -7.11
N ALA A 181 17.14 -2.05 -6.49
CA ALA A 181 16.99 -2.08 -5.03
C ALA A 181 16.47 -3.44 -4.55
N LEU A 182 15.45 -4.01 -5.20
CA LEU A 182 14.90 -5.32 -4.87
C LEU A 182 15.93 -6.43 -4.96
N SER A 183 16.78 -6.45 -6.01
CA SER A 183 17.83 -7.46 -6.19
C SER A 183 18.89 -7.46 -5.08
N VAL A 184 19.04 -6.34 -4.36
CA VAL A 184 19.99 -6.21 -3.24
C VAL A 184 19.36 -6.64 -1.91
N ILE A 185 18.05 -6.45 -1.76
CA ILE A 185 17.31 -6.70 -0.50
C ILE A 185 16.87 -8.19 -0.40
N THR A 186 16.97 -8.94 -1.50
CA THR A 186 16.41 -10.28 -1.66
C THR A 186 16.75 -11.34 -0.62
N PRO A 187 17.89 -11.34 0.10
CA PRO A 187 18.15 -12.50 0.93
C PRO A 187 17.25 -12.58 2.18
N VAL A 188 16.70 -11.53 2.79
CA VAL A 188 16.19 -11.68 4.19
C VAL A 188 14.86 -10.98 4.46
N VAL A 189 13.74 -11.45 3.94
CA VAL A 189 12.41 -10.99 4.43
C VAL A 189 11.32 -12.06 4.25
N GLY A 190 11.26 -13.06 5.12
CA GLY A 190 9.95 -13.60 5.53
C GLY A 190 9.34 -12.64 6.54
N ILE A 191 8.03 -12.54 6.73
CA ILE A 191 7.47 -11.54 7.65
C ILE A 191 7.18 -12.09 9.04
N GLY A 192 7.56 -11.29 10.04
CA GLY A 192 7.31 -11.56 11.45
C GLY A 192 5.98 -10.99 11.95
N SER A 193 5.72 -9.71 11.69
CA SER A 193 4.51 -8.99 12.09
C SER A 193 4.40 -7.66 11.33
N VAL A 194 3.19 -7.14 11.16
CA VAL A 194 2.97 -5.72 10.81
C VAL A 194 2.23 -5.06 11.96
N GLU A 195 2.82 -4.00 12.49
CA GLU A 195 2.33 -3.25 13.64
C GLU A 195 2.00 -1.83 13.17
N THR A 196 0.94 -1.24 13.71
CA THR A 196 0.60 0.16 13.46
C THR A 196 0.67 0.90 14.79
N ASP A 197 1.33 2.05 14.80
CA ASP A 197 1.41 3.01 15.90
C ASP A 197 0.79 4.34 15.45
N ALA A 198 0.75 5.36 16.30
CA ALA A 198 0.09 6.65 16.07
C ALA A 198 0.51 7.35 14.77
N ASP A 199 1.77 7.21 14.35
CA ASP A 199 2.35 7.90 13.20
C ASP A 199 3.07 6.96 12.21
N HIS A 200 3.15 5.65 12.51
CA HIS A 200 3.97 4.68 11.76
C HIS A 200 3.27 3.35 11.50
N VAL A 201 3.64 2.73 10.37
CA VAL A 201 3.41 1.31 10.09
C VAL A 201 4.76 0.61 10.15
N TYR A 202 4.94 -0.29 11.12
CA TYR A 202 6.15 -1.08 11.26
C TYR A 202 5.96 -2.44 10.60
N VAL A 203 6.86 -2.76 9.68
CA VAL A 203 6.98 -4.09 9.09
C VAL A 203 8.15 -4.80 9.74
N SER A 204 7.88 -5.84 10.53
CA SER A 204 8.90 -6.70 11.13
C SER A 204 9.31 -7.78 10.13
N LEU A 205 10.58 -7.80 9.80
CA LEU A 205 11.20 -8.77 8.91
C LEU A 205 11.72 -9.93 9.78
N LYS A 206 11.41 -11.16 9.39
CA LYS A 206 12.03 -12.39 9.89
C LYS A 206 13.11 -12.82 8.91
N ALA A 207 14.29 -13.09 9.44
CA ALA A 207 15.30 -13.78 8.68
C ALA A 207 14.88 -15.23 8.43
N THR A 208 14.83 -15.63 7.15
CA THR A 208 14.67 -17.03 6.79
C THR A 208 16.04 -17.71 6.75
N PRO A 209 16.19 -18.98 7.16
CA PRO A 209 17.48 -19.68 7.14
C PRO A 209 18.13 -19.72 5.75
N ALA A 210 17.33 -19.93 4.70
CA ALA A 210 17.79 -19.87 3.30
C ALA A 210 18.32 -18.47 2.94
N GLY A 211 17.68 -17.45 3.47
CA GLY A 211 18.02 -16.06 3.24
C GLY A 211 19.35 -15.60 3.82
N LEU A 212 19.66 -16.08 5.03
CA LEU A 212 20.96 -15.87 5.67
C LEU A 212 22.09 -16.55 4.88
N ALA A 213 21.85 -17.77 4.37
CA ALA A 213 22.83 -18.48 3.55
C ALA A 213 23.11 -17.77 2.22
N GLU A 214 22.07 -17.24 1.56
CA GLU A 214 22.24 -16.45 0.33
C GLU A 214 22.95 -15.10 0.57
N ALA A 215 22.65 -14.40 1.67
CA ALA A 215 23.35 -13.16 2.04
C ALA A 215 24.84 -13.40 2.30
N LEU A 216 25.17 -14.47 3.04
CA LEU A 216 26.54 -14.84 3.33
C LEU A 216 27.28 -15.25 2.04
N GLY A 217 26.63 -16.03 1.18
CA GLY A 217 27.19 -16.41 -0.13
C GLY A 217 27.47 -15.19 -1.03
N ALA A 218 26.60 -14.18 -1.02
CA ALA A 218 26.80 -12.94 -1.77
C ALA A 218 27.93 -12.06 -1.23
N LEU A 219 28.24 -12.14 0.07
CA LEU A 219 29.34 -11.42 0.71
C LEU A 219 30.69 -12.10 0.47
N THR A 220 30.72 -13.43 0.37
CA THR A 220 31.94 -14.21 0.11
C THR A 220 32.28 -14.35 -1.37
N ALA A 221 31.34 -14.02 -2.27
CA ALA A 221 31.54 -14.00 -3.73
C ALA A 221 32.20 -12.68 -4.23
N ARG A 222 32.76 -11.87 -3.33
CA ARG A 222 33.55 -10.68 -3.63
C ARG A 222 35.04 -10.96 -3.60
#